data_AF-A0A563DWP1-F1
#
_entry.id   AF-A0A563DWP1-F1
#
_cell.length_a   1.000
_cell.length_b   1.000
_cell.length_c   1.000
_cell.angle_alpha   90.00
_cell.angle_beta   90.00
_cell.angle_gamma   90.00
#
_symmetry.space_group_name_H-M   'P 1'
#
loop_
_entity.id
_entity.type
_entity.pdbx_description
1 polymer ?
#
loop_
_entity_poly.entity_id
_entity_poly.type
_entity_poly.pdbx_seq_one_letter_code
_entity_poly.pdbx_strand_id
1 'polypeptide(L)'
;MSDKTETPPDPKRTLTELELVTEQLPDWRMLIDRLHASFDTGDFITAVKLVDAITLTAEEMDHHPDLDLAYGRLDVRLTSHDVGGVTPRDVVLARAISELALAAEATPHPERTSVLELGLDSADAAEIRPFWVALLDYDTVEAWGEIQIRDVTGRRATIWFQPTEAHDVPRQRWHLDLRIPPEVVEDRIAAAIEAGGDLVDDTAAPAFWVLADPQGNRACLTTWQGREPQGV
;
A
#
# COMPACT_ATOMS: atom_id res chain seq x y z
N MET A 1 35.37 2.65 35.16
CA MET A 1 34.55 3.70 34.52
C MET A 1 34.22 3.17 33.14
N SER A 2 33.06 2.52 33.01
CA SER A 2 32.61 2.03 31.71
C SER A 2 32.15 3.22 30.89
N ASP A 3 32.79 3.35 29.74
CA ASP A 3 32.47 4.34 28.72
C ASP A 3 31.01 4.12 28.30
N LYS A 4 30.17 5.15 28.47
CA LYS A 4 28.82 5.14 27.93
C LYS A 4 28.99 5.28 26.43
N THR A 5 28.83 4.19 25.68
CA THR A 5 28.63 4.26 24.24
C THR A 5 27.45 5.19 23.98
N GLU A 6 27.78 6.41 23.55
CA GLU A 6 26.83 7.41 23.10
C GLU A 6 26.10 6.79 21.91
N THR A 7 24.80 6.52 22.06
CA THR A 7 23.98 6.01 20.96
C THR A 7 24.12 7.00 19.80
N PRO A 8 24.55 6.55 18.60
CA PRO A 8 24.64 7.44 17.45
C PRO A 8 23.32 8.19 17.25
N PRO A 9 23.34 9.45 16.80
CA PRO A 9 22.11 10.20 16.58
C PRO A 9 21.23 9.43 15.60
N ASP A 10 20.01 9.09 16.02
CA ASP A 10 18.97 8.50 15.18
C ASP A 10 18.53 9.56 14.15
N PRO A 11 18.89 9.41 12.86
CA PRO A 11 18.64 10.43 11.87
C PRO A 11 17.17 10.36 11.43
N LYS A 12 16.28 10.96 12.22
CA LYS A 12 14.84 11.11 11.92
C LYS A 12 14.54 12.11 10.80
N ARG A 13 15.43 12.20 9.82
CA ARG A 13 15.31 13.10 8.66
C ARG A 13 15.08 12.27 7.42
N THR A 14 14.05 12.63 6.66
CA THR A 14 13.84 12.07 5.33
C THR A 14 14.96 12.46 4.37
N LEU A 15 15.36 11.51 3.55
CA LEU A 15 16.27 11.73 2.44
C LEU A 15 15.51 12.31 1.25
N THR A 16 16.15 13.24 0.57
CA THR A 16 15.68 13.74 -0.73
C THR A 16 15.99 12.71 -1.82
N GLU A 17 15.30 12.81 -2.96
CA GLU A 17 15.57 11.95 -4.12
C GLU A 17 17.04 12.03 -4.57
N LEU A 18 17.63 13.24 -4.55
CA LEU A 18 19.03 13.43 -4.93
C LEU A 18 19.99 12.70 -3.99
N GLU A 19 19.71 12.74 -2.68
CA GLU A 19 20.50 12.00 -1.69
C GLU A 19 20.38 10.49 -1.91
N LEU A 20 19.16 9.98 -2.12
CA LEU A 20 18.92 8.56 -2.38
C LEU A 20 19.65 8.05 -3.63
N VAL A 21 19.69 8.84 -4.71
CA VAL A 21 20.45 8.48 -5.92
C VAL A 21 21.94 8.29 -5.61
N THR A 22 22.51 9.09 -4.71
CA THR A 22 23.93 8.98 -4.34
C THR A 22 24.25 7.75 -3.49
N GLU A 23 23.25 7.14 -2.83
CA GLU A 23 23.44 5.95 -1.99
C GLU A 23 23.72 4.66 -2.80
N GLN A 24 23.51 4.68 -4.12
CA GLN A 24 23.82 3.58 -5.05
C GLN A 24 23.25 2.23 -4.60
N LEU A 25 21.92 2.13 -4.54
CA LEU A 25 21.19 0.90 -4.19
C LEU A 25 20.69 0.18 -5.46
N PRO A 26 21.49 -0.69 -6.12
CA PRO A 26 21.15 -1.25 -7.43
C PRO A 26 19.88 -2.12 -7.42
N ASP A 27 19.62 -2.80 -6.30
CA ASP A 27 18.50 -3.73 -6.15
C ASP A 27 17.18 -3.02 -5.76
N TRP A 28 17.26 -1.74 -5.41
CA TRP A 28 16.16 -0.99 -4.80
C TRP A 28 15.64 0.11 -5.71
N ARG A 29 14.33 0.36 -5.68
CA ARG A 29 13.70 1.50 -6.34
C ARG A 29 12.95 2.34 -5.33
N MET A 30 13.20 3.65 -5.34
CA MET A 30 12.38 4.61 -4.62
C MET A 30 11.06 4.75 -5.38
N LEU A 31 9.97 4.34 -4.75
CA LEU A 31 8.62 4.48 -5.29
C LEU A 31 7.78 5.17 -4.22
N ILE A 32 7.26 6.35 -4.56
CA ILE A 32 6.43 7.16 -3.66
C ILE A 32 7.20 7.56 -2.38
N ASP A 33 6.99 6.91 -1.25
CA ASP A 33 7.59 7.22 0.06
C ASP A 33 8.40 6.06 0.65
N ARG A 34 8.73 5.05 -0.17
CA ARG A 34 9.41 3.82 0.28
C ARG A 34 10.48 3.35 -0.71
N LEU A 35 11.45 2.62 -0.19
CA LEU A 35 12.34 1.79 -1.01
C LEU A 35 11.68 0.42 -1.23
N HIS A 36 11.69 -0.06 -2.47
CA HIS A 36 11.15 -1.35 -2.88
C HIS A 36 12.24 -2.22 -3.48
N ALA A 37 12.27 -3.50 -3.11
CA ALA A 37 13.04 -4.54 -3.76
C ALA A 37 12.18 -5.79 -3.97
N SER A 38 12.50 -6.57 -4.99
CA SER A 38 11.87 -7.87 -5.28
C SER A 38 12.97 -8.88 -5.54
N PHE A 39 12.92 -10.01 -4.85
CA PHE A 39 13.92 -11.07 -4.96
C PHE A 39 13.26 -12.36 -5.41
N ASP A 40 13.77 -12.95 -6.50
CA ASP A 40 13.45 -14.33 -6.89
C ASP A 40 14.32 -15.28 -6.08
N THR A 41 13.66 -16.14 -5.31
CA THR A 41 14.30 -17.08 -4.39
C THR A 41 14.23 -18.52 -4.90
N GLY A 42 13.58 -18.74 -6.05
CA GLY A 42 13.39 -20.05 -6.69
C GLY A 42 12.41 -20.98 -5.98
N ASP A 43 12.46 -21.08 -4.65
CA ASP A 43 11.62 -21.95 -3.83
C ASP A 43 11.23 -21.32 -2.49
N PHE A 44 10.22 -21.91 -1.85
CA PHE A 44 9.65 -21.37 -0.61
C PHE A 44 10.57 -21.51 0.61
N ILE A 45 11.43 -22.53 0.67
CA ILE A 45 12.35 -22.74 1.80
C ILE A 45 13.45 -21.67 1.79
N THR A 46 14.01 -21.39 0.61
CA THR A 46 14.99 -20.32 0.41
C THR A 46 14.38 -18.97 0.79
N ALA A 47 13.14 -18.70 0.36
CA ALA A 47 12.41 -17.49 0.73
C ALA A 47 12.21 -17.33 2.24
N VAL A 48 11.80 -18.39 2.95
CA VAL A 48 11.64 -18.39 4.42
C VAL A 48 12.97 -18.16 5.14
N LYS A 49 14.07 -18.78 4.68
CA LYS A 49 15.40 -18.56 5.27
C LYS A 49 15.89 -17.13 5.09
N LEU A 50 15.62 -16.53 3.93
CA LEU A 50 15.94 -15.13 3.71
C LEU A 50 15.12 -14.22 4.63
N VAL A 51 13.82 -14.46 4.80
CA VAL A 51 12.98 -13.74 5.77
C VAL A 51 13.52 -13.87 7.19
N ASP A 52 13.93 -15.06 7.62
CA ASP A 52 14.51 -15.31 8.95
C ASP A 52 15.80 -14.49 9.16
N ALA A 53 16.70 -14.50 8.18
CA ALA A 53 17.93 -13.72 8.24
C ALA A 53 17.66 -12.20 8.29
N ILE A 54 16.72 -11.70 7.46
CA ILE A 54 16.31 -10.30 7.46
C ILE A 54 15.72 -9.90 8.82
N THR A 55 14.90 -10.78 9.42
CA THR A 55 14.28 -10.54 10.73
C THR A 55 15.32 -10.34 11.81
N LEU A 56 16.35 -11.19 11.87
CA LEU A 56 17.44 -11.05 12.84
C LEU A 56 18.18 -9.71 12.68
N THR A 57 18.51 -9.32 11.45
CA THR A 57 19.16 -8.03 11.17
C THR A 57 18.25 -6.84 11.51
N ALA A 58 16.97 -6.90 11.15
CA ALA A 58 16.00 -5.85 11.44
C ALA A 58 15.84 -5.63 12.95
N GLU A 59 15.77 -6.71 13.74
CA GLU A 59 15.71 -6.65 15.20
C GLU A 59 16.99 -6.07 15.82
N GLU A 60 18.17 -6.44 15.32
CA GLU A 60 19.44 -5.85 15.76
C GLU A 60 19.51 -4.34 15.49
N MET A 61 18.85 -3.88 14.42
CA MET A 61 18.82 -2.49 13.98
C MET A 61 17.66 -1.68 14.57
N ASP A 62 16.71 -2.32 15.27
CA ASP A 62 15.44 -1.73 15.72
C ASP A 62 14.72 -0.96 14.60
N HIS A 63 14.72 -1.55 13.40
CA HIS A 63 14.11 -0.98 12.20
C HIS A 63 13.60 -2.09 11.30
N HIS A 64 12.31 -2.11 11.03
CA HIS A 64 11.65 -3.29 10.45
C HIS A 64 11.15 -3.04 9.02
N PRO A 65 11.35 -4.00 8.10
CA PRO A 65 10.75 -3.96 6.77
C PRO A 65 9.32 -4.46 6.76
N ASP A 66 8.55 -4.02 5.77
CA ASP A 66 7.34 -4.71 5.32
C ASP A 66 7.74 -5.82 4.32
N LEU A 67 7.32 -7.06 4.57
CA LEU A 67 7.70 -8.24 3.79
C LEU A 67 6.47 -8.95 3.21
N ASP A 68 6.45 -9.16 1.89
CA ASP A 68 5.47 -10.04 1.23
C ASP A 68 6.17 -11.30 0.70
N LEU A 69 5.89 -12.42 1.37
CA LEU A 69 6.44 -13.73 1.04
C LEU A 69 5.47 -14.52 0.15
N ALA A 70 5.95 -14.95 -1.01
CA ALA A 70 5.23 -15.84 -1.92
C ALA A 70 6.13 -17.02 -2.35
N TYR A 71 5.56 -18.00 -3.06
CA TYR A 71 6.33 -19.14 -3.56
C TYR A 71 7.42 -18.67 -4.53
N GLY A 72 8.68 -18.81 -4.12
CA GLY A 72 9.85 -18.40 -4.91
C GLY A 72 10.04 -16.89 -5.03
N ARG A 73 9.35 -16.06 -4.24
CA ARG A 73 9.48 -14.60 -4.30
C ARG A 73 9.39 -13.95 -2.93
N LEU A 74 10.24 -12.95 -2.70
CA LEU A 74 10.16 -12.06 -1.55
C LEU A 74 10.16 -10.61 -2.04
N ASP A 75 9.08 -9.88 -1.78
CA ASP A 75 9.02 -8.44 -2.00
C ASP A 75 9.27 -7.73 -0.66
N VAL A 76 10.15 -6.72 -0.67
CA VAL A 76 10.61 -6.00 0.53
C VAL A 76 10.36 -4.51 0.35
N ARG A 77 9.80 -3.88 1.37
CA ARG A 77 9.53 -2.45 1.41
C ARG A 77 10.09 -1.84 2.68
N LEU A 78 10.74 -0.68 2.53
CA LEU A 78 11.40 0.04 3.63
C LEU A 78 10.94 1.50 3.66
N THR A 79 10.48 1.93 4.83
CA THR A 79 10.24 3.32 5.17
C THR A 79 10.36 3.49 6.68
N SER A 80 10.72 4.68 7.13
CA SER A 80 10.68 5.00 8.55
C SER A 80 9.29 5.46 8.94
N HIS A 81 8.49 4.54 9.49
CA HIS A 81 7.09 4.77 9.84
C HIS A 81 6.89 5.95 10.82
N ASP A 82 7.83 6.18 11.73
CA ASP A 82 7.78 7.28 12.70
C ASP A 82 8.04 8.66 12.09
N VAL A 83 8.61 8.70 10.89
CA VAL A 83 8.93 9.93 10.13
C VAL A 83 8.03 10.10 8.91
N GLY A 84 7.47 9.00 8.39
CA GLY A 84 6.63 9.01 7.19
C GLY A 84 7.44 9.15 5.89
N GLY A 85 8.62 8.53 5.82
CA GLY A 85 9.45 8.54 4.61
C GLY A 85 10.79 7.82 4.79
N VAL A 86 11.54 7.73 3.69
CA VAL A 86 12.86 7.05 3.68
C VAL A 86 13.91 7.90 4.40
N THR A 87 14.58 7.32 5.40
CA THR A 87 15.70 7.93 6.15
C THR A 87 17.00 7.14 5.94
N PRO A 88 18.14 7.58 6.49
CA PRO A 88 19.35 6.77 6.44
C PRO A 88 19.21 5.37 7.06
N ARG A 89 18.29 5.15 8.01
CA ARG A 89 18.01 3.82 8.59
C ARG A 89 17.58 2.83 7.53
N ASP A 90 16.67 3.26 6.65
CA ASP A 90 16.17 2.48 5.53
C ASP A 90 17.29 2.12 4.55
N VAL A 91 18.21 3.06 4.29
CA VAL A 91 19.36 2.81 3.39
C VAL A 91 20.31 1.77 3.97
N VAL A 92 20.61 1.84 5.28
CA VAL A 92 21.48 0.86 5.93
C VAL A 92 20.85 -0.53 5.90
N LEU A 93 19.56 -0.63 6.23
CA LEU A 93 18.86 -1.92 6.20
C LEU A 93 18.71 -2.45 4.77
N ALA A 94 18.45 -1.59 3.78
CA ALA A 94 18.40 -1.96 2.37
C ALA A 94 19.70 -2.65 1.91
N ARG A 95 20.86 -2.09 2.28
CA ARG A 95 22.18 -2.68 1.97
C ARG A 95 22.36 -4.05 2.63
N ALA A 96 22.03 -4.16 3.91
CA ALA A 96 22.14 -5.43 4.63
C ALA A 96 21.24 -6.50 4.00
N ILE A 97 20.01 -6.15 3.63
CA ILE A 97 19.09 -7.06 2.93
C ILE A 97 19.63 -7.49 1.57
N SER A 98 20.21 -6.58 0.79
CA SER A 98 20.89 -6.93 -0.48
C SER A 98 22.03 -7.94 -0.27
N GLU A 99 22.84 -7.78 0.79
CA GLU A 99 23.91 -8.73 1.14
C GLU A 99 23.36 -10.10 1.55
N LEU A 100 22.28 -10.12 2.34
CA LEU A 100 21.60 -11.36 2.74
C LEU A 100 20.98 -12.08 1.53
N ALA A 101 20.35 -11.33 0.62
CA ALA A 101 19.79 -11.87 -0.61
C ALA A 101 20.87 -12.50 -1.49
N LEU A 102 22.01 -11.82 -1.66
CA LEU A 102 23.16 -12.36 -2.40
C LEU A 102 23.68 -13.65 -1.75
N ALA A 103 23.81 -13.69 -0.42
CA ALA A 103 24.25 -14.88 0.32
C ALA A 103 23.26 -16.04 0.21
N ALA A 104 21.97 -15.76 0.05
CA ALA A 104 20.92 -16.74 -0.17
C ALA A 104 20.76 -17.15 -1.65
N GLU A 105 21.61 -16.64 -2.56
CA GLU A 105 21.49 -16.82 -4.01
C GLU A 105 20.14 -16.32 -4.58
N ALA A 106 19.49 -15.38 -3.89
CA ALA A 106 18.26 -14.76 -4.34
C ALA A 106 18.56 -13.65 -5.36
N THR A 107 17.95 -13.74 -6.54
CA THR A 107 18.22 -12.82 -7.66
C THR A 107 17.35 -11.56 -7.54
N PRO A 108 17.93 -10.34 -7.50
CA PRO A 108 17.16 -9.11 -7.46
C PRO A 108 16.50 -8.83 -8.82
N HIS A 109 15.25 -8.37 -8.78
CA HIS A 109 14.43 -7.98 -9.92
C HIS A 109 13.83 -6.58 -9.72
N PRO A 110 14.65 -5.52 -9.65
CA PRO A 110 14.16 -4.18 -9.42
C PRO A 110 13.20 -3.69 -10.52
N GLU A 111 13.32 -4.21 -11.75
CA GLU A 111 12.42 -3.93 -12.87
C GLU A 111 10.99 -4.46 -12.67
N ARG A 112 10.77 -5.35 -11.70
CA ARG A 112 9.43 -5.85 -11.34
C ARG A 112 8.75 -4.99 -10.28
N THR A 113 9.47 -4.07 -9.64
CA THR A 113 8.88 -3.18 -8.63
C THR A 113 7.97 -2.15 -9.30
N SER A 114 6.77 -1.96 -8.75
CA SER A 114 5.85 -0.90 -9.14
C SER A 114 4.87 -0.60 -8.03
N VAL A 115 4.35 0.63 -8.00
CA VAL A 115 3.26 1.06 -7.10
C VAL A 115 2.14 1.58 -7.99
N LEU A 116 0.91 1.16 -7.70
CA LEU A 116 -0.29 1.67 -8.35
C LEU A 116 -0.98 2.66 -7.40
N GLU A 117 -1.32 3.82 -7.92
CA GLU A 117 -2.16 4.81 -7.25
C GLU A 117 -3.35 5.15 -8.15
N LEU A 118 -4.46 5.56 -7.54
CA LEU A 118 -5.64 6.03 -8.23
C LEU A 118 -5.80 7.53 -7.96
N GLY A 119 -5.65 8.34 -9.00
CA GLY A 119 -6.00 9.76 -8.95
C GLY A 119 -7.49 9.91 -9.21
N LEU A 120 -8.22 10.43 -8.22
CA LEU A 120 -9.63 10.75 -8.34
C LEU A 120 -9.81 12.25 -8.52
N ASP A 121 -10.21 12.64 -9.72
CA ASP A 121 -10.49 14.04 -10.06
C ASP A 121 -11.68 14.55 -9.23
N SER A 122 -11.48 15.66 -8.51
CA SER A 122 -12.55 16.25 -7.71
C SER A 122 -12.38 17.76 -7.54
N ALA A 123 -13.51 18.47 -7.63
CA ALA A 123 -13.58 19.89 -7.31
C ALA A 123 -13.73 20.15 -5.79
N ASP A 124 -14.21 19.15 -5.04
CA ASP A 124 -14.30 19.17 -3.58
C ASP A 124 -13.98 17.77 -3.04
N ALA A 125 -12.70 17.54 -2.77
CA ALA A 125 -12.24 16.27 -2.19
C ALA A 125 -12.80 16.02 -0.79
N ALA A 126 -13.12 17.07 -0.02
CA ALA A 126 -13.61 16.92 1.35
C ALA A 126 -15.05 16.35 1.37
N GLU A 127 -15.83 16.61 0.32
CA GLU A 127 -17.17 16.07 0.12
C GLU A 127 -17.14 14.55 -0.09
N ILE A 128 -16.27 14.03 -0.96
CA ILE A 128 -16.27 12.62 -1.36
C ILE A 128 -15.34 11.72 -0.52
N ARG A 129 -14.31 12.29 0.12
CA ARG A 129 -13.32 11.50 0.87
C ARG A 129 -13.94 10.60 1.96
N PRO A 130 -14.90 11.05 2.79
CA PRO A 130 -15.50 10.20 3.81
C PRO A 130 -16.11 8.91 3.24
N PHE A 131 -16.77 8.99 2.08
CA PHE A 131 -17.32 7.83 1.39
C PHE A 131 -16.23 6.83 1.03
N TRP A 132 -15.13 7.28 0.41
CA TRP A 132 -14.04 6.38 -0.01
C TRP A 132 -13.27 5.78 1.17
N VAL A 133 -13.10 6.53 2.27
CA VAL A 133 -12.59 6.03 3.55
C VAL A 133 -13.45 4.89 4.07
N ALA A 134 -14.77 5.10 4.16
CA ALA A 134 -15.70 4.10 4.66
C ALA A 134 -15.78 2.87 3.74
N LEU A 135 -15.90 3.07 2.43
CA LEU A 135 -16.03 2.00 1.44
C LEU A 135 -14.78 1.11 1.40
N LEU A 136 -13.59 1.70 1.39
CA LEU A 136 -12.32 0.95 1.25
C LEU A 136 -11.75 0.49 2.59
N ASP A 137 -12.20 1.06 3.71
CA ASP A 137 -11.62 0.85 5.05
C ASP A 137 -10.14 1.21 5.04
N TYR A 138 -9.93 2.48 4.71
CA TYR A 138 -8.65 3.16 4.58
C TYR A 138 -8.54 4.27 5.62
N ASP A 139 -7.31 4.69 5.90
CA ASP A 139 -7.05 5.86 6.74
C ASP A 139 -6.78 7.10 5.90
N THR A 140 -7.11 8.26 6.46
CA THR A 140 -6.72 9.56 5.89
C THR A 140 -5.28 9.88 6.27
N VAL A 141 -4.46 10.26 5.29
CA VAL A 141 -3.05 10.59 5.48
C VAL A 141 -2.75 11.93 4.82
N GLU A 142 -1.98 12.79 5.50
CA GLU A 142 -1.44 14.02 4.92
C GLU A 142 -0.02 13.74 4.43
N ALA A 143 0.20 13.87 3.12
CA ALA A 143 1.50 13.65 2.50
C ALA A 143 1.72 14.67 1.37
N TRP A 144 2.93 15.23 1.28
CA TRP A 144 3.29 16.26 0.29
C TRP A 144 2.36 17.48 0.24
N GLY A 145 1.71 17.82 1.36
CA GLY A 145 0.77 18.94 1.45
C GLY A 145 -0.63 18.62 0.90
N GLU A 146 -0.91 17.36 0.59
CA GLU A 146 -2.19 16.87 0.11
C GLU A 146 -2.78 15.85 1.08
N ILE A 147 -4.11 15.81 1.15
CA ILE A 147 -4.83 14.77 1.89
C ILE A 147 -5.13 13.62 0.92
N GLN A 148 -4.68 12.42 1.29
CA GLN A 148 -4.87 11.18 0.55
C GLN A 148 -5.56 10.15 1.47
N ILE A 149 -5.98 9.02 0.90
CA ILE A 149 -6.42 7.87 1.68
C ILE A 149 -5.59 6.63 1.33
N ARG A 150 -5.21 5.86 2.35
CA ARG A 150 -4.29 4.73 2.21
C ARG A 150 -4.78 3.50 2.94
N ASP A 151 -4.50 2.34 2.36
CA ASP A 151 -4.60 1.07 3.04
C ASP A 151 -3.50 0.99 4.11
N VAL A 152 -3.88 0.95 5.37
CA VAL A 152 -2.92 0.84 6.49
C VAL A 152 -2.08 -0.43 6.43
N THR A 153 -2.58 -1.48 5.76
CA THR A 153 -1.84 -2.73 5.55
C THR A 153 -0.84 -2.62 4.41
N GLY A 154 -0.87 -1.54 3.63
CA GLY A 154 -0.01 -1.30 2.48
C GLY A 154 -0.24 -2.25 1.30
N ARG A 155 -1.36 -2.99 1.26
CA ARG A 155 -1.61 -4.01 0.21
C ARG A 155 -2.34 -3.47 -1.00
N ARG A 156 -3.20 -2.47 -0.82
CA ARG A 156 -4.07 -1.91 -1.85
C ARG A 156 -3.61 -0.50 -2.25
N ALA A 157 -4.00 -0.09 -3.45
CA ALA A 157 -3.60 1.19 -4.04
C ALA A 157 -4.08 2.40 -3.20
N THR A 158 -3.22 3.40 -3.06
CA THR A 158 -3.58 4.73 -2.52
C THR A 158 -4.59 5.40 -3.44
N ILE A 159 -5.54 6.15 -2.85
CA ILE A 159 -6.33 7.14 -3.60
C ILE A 159 -5.89 8.52 -3.18
N TRP A 160 -5.54 9.34 -4.16
CA TRP A 160 -5.28 10.77 -3.99
C TRP A 160 -6.31 11.56 -4.81
N PHE A 161 -6.60 12.78 -4.37
CA PHE A 161 -7.66 13.59 -4.95
C PHE A 161 -7.04 14.69 -5.81
N GLN A 162 -7.15 14.55 -7.13
CA GLN A 162 -6.62 15.52 -8.09
C GLN A 162 -7.57 16.73 -8.14
N PRO A 163 -7.11 17.94 -7.77
CA PRO A 163 -7.96 19.12 -7.85
C PRO A 163 -8.35 19.43 -9.29
N THR A 164 -9.64 19.64 -9.53
CA THR A 164 -10.20 20.01 -10.83
C THR A 164 -11.27 21.09 -10.68
N GLU A 165 -11.65 21.73 -11.80
CA GLU A 165 -12.84 22.58 -11.82
C GLU A 165 -14.10 21.71 -11.75
N ALA A 166 -15.18 22.25 -11.17
CA ALA A 166 -16.46 21.55 -11.13
C ALA A 166 -16.95 21.25 -12.55
N HIS A 167 -17.30 19.99 -12.82
CA HIS A 167 -17.81 19.53 -14.09
C HIS A 167 -18.82 18.41 -13.91
N ASP A 168 -19.60 18.11 -14.95
CA ASP A 168 -20.49 16.96 -14.94
C ASP A 168 -19.70 15.65 -14.81
N VAL A 169 -20.27 14.68 -14.10
CA VAL A 169 -19.67 13.35 -13.94
C VAL A 169 -19.69 12.63 -15.29
N PRO A 170 -18.54 12.33 -15.90
CA PRO A 170 -18.52 11.62 -17.17
C PRO A 170 -19.04 10.20 -16.98
N ARG A 171 -19.52 9.58 -18.07
CA ARG A 171 -19.92 8.18 -18.03
C ARG A 171 -18.71 7.31 -17.69
N GLN A 172 -18.73 6.75 -16.48
CA GLN A 172 -17.72 5.83 -15.99
C GLN A 172 -17.64 4.57 -16.88
N ARG A 173 -16.41 4.22 -17.30
CA ARG A 173 -16.14 3.06 -18.20
C ARG A 173 -15.50 1.87 -17.49
N TRP A 174 -14.95 2.08 -16.31
CA TRP A 174 -14.34 1.08 -15.44
C TRP A 174 -14.76 1.40 -14.00
N HIS A 175 -14.93 0.40 -13.15
CA HIS A 175 -15.24 0.59 -11.73
C HIS A 175 -14.31 -0.25 -10.86
N LEU A 176 -14.21 0.13 -9.60
CA LEU A 176 -13.45 -0.59 -8.60
C LEU A 176 -14.34 -1.67 -7.98
N ASP A 177 -13.89 -2.91 -7.97
CA ASP A 177 -14.54 -4.00 -7.24
C ASP A 177 -13.73 -4.29 -5.98
N LEU A 178 -14.29 -3.97 -4.82
CA LEU A 178 -13.73 -4.39 -3.55
C LEU A 178 -14.41 -5.68 -3.10
N ARG A 179 -13.65 -6.77 -3.05
CA ARG A 179 -14.14 -8.05 -2.57
C ARG A 179 -13.92 -8.17 -1.06
N ILE A 180 -15.01 -8.35 -0.33
CA ILE A 180 -15.00 -8.38 1.14
C ILE A 180 -15.68 -9.65 1.68
N PRO A 181 -15.39 -10.03 2.94
CA PRO A 181 -16.11 -11.11 3.60
C PRO A 181 -17.63 -10.81 3.67
N PRO A 182 -18.51 -11.79 3.40
CA PRO A 182 -19.96 -11.57 3.44
C PRO A 182 -20.46 -11.03 4.78
N GLU A 183 -19.83 -11.39 5.90
CA GLU A 183 -20.25 -11.00 7.24
C GLU A 183 -20.06 -9.51 7.55
N VAL A 184 -19.30 -8.76 6.74
CA VAL A 184 -19.06 -7.32 6.94
C VAL A 184 -19.71 -6.44 5.87
N VAL A 185 -20.37 -7.00 4.86
CA VAL A 185 -20.85 -6.22 3.70
C VAL A 185 -21.95 -5.24 4.06
N GLU A 186 -22.91 -5.64 4.88
CA GLU A 186 -24.02 -4.77 5.29
C GLU A 186 -23.52 -3.58 6.11
N ASP A 187 -22.63 -3.82 7.07
CA ASP A 187 -21.99 -2.77 7.87
C ASP A 187 -21.17 -1.82 6.98
N ARG A 188 -20.48 -2.36 5.97
CA ARG A 188 -19.70 -1.57 5.02
C ARG A 188 -20.58 -0.69 4.14
N ILE A 189 -21.71 -1.20 3.66
CA ILE A 189 -22.70 -0.44 2.89
C ILE A 189 -23.27 0.68 3.76
N ALA A 190 -23.69 0.36 4.99
CA ALA A 190 -24.26 1.33 5.92
C ALA A 190 -23.27 2.47 6.23
N ALA A 191 -22.00 2.16 6.49
CA ALA A 191 -20.96 3.16 6.73
C ALA A 191 -20.71 4.06 5.52
N ALA A 192 -20.72 3.51 4.30
CA ALA A 192 -20.56 4.30 3.08
C ALA A 192 -21.76 5.23 2.84
N ILE A 193 -22.98 4.80 3.15
CA ILE A 193 -24.19 5.64 3.07
C ILE A 193 -24.16 6.73 4.13
N GLU A 194 -23.80 6.41 5.38
CA GLU A 194 -23.65 7.40 6.46
C GLU A 194 -22.60 8.47 6.10
N ALA A 195 -21.56 8.09 5.37
CA ALA A 195 -20.54 8.98 4.85
C ALA A 195 -20.97 9.81 3.62
N GLY A 196 -22.26 9.79 3.26
CA GLY A 196 -22.86 10.61 2.21
C GLY A 196 -22.99 9.91 0.85
N GLY A 197 -22.67 8.62 0.75
CA GLY A 197 -22.85 7.85 -0.47
C GLY A 197 -24.28 7.36 -0.69
N ASP A 198 -24.54 6.89 -1.91
CA ASP A 198 -25.81 6.28 -2.30
C ASP A 198 -25.62 4.80 -2.65
N LEU A 199 -26.56 3.94 -2.23
CA LEU A 199 -26.71 2.60 -2.79
C LEU A 199 -27.46 2.71 -4.12
N VAL A 200 -26.75 2.47 -5.22
CA VAL A 200 -27.25 2.67 -6.59
C VAL A 200 -27.96 1.43 -7.13
N ASP A 201 -27.45 0.25 -6.83
CA ASP A 201 -27.98 -1.03 -7.33
C ASP A 201 -27.61 -2.18 -6.38
N ASP A 202 -28.60 -2.95 -5.95
CA ASP A 202 -28.47 -4.15 -5.12
C ASP A 202 -29.14 -5.39 -5.77
N THR A 203 -29.57 -5.28 -7.03
CA THR A 203 -30.34 -6.33 -7.72
C THR A 203 -29.54 -7.64 -7.91
N ALA A 204 -28.22 -7.56 -7.84
CA ALA A 204 -27.30 -8.68 -7.94
C ALA A 204 -26.79 -9.19 -6.58
N ALA A 205 -27.33 -8.70 -5.47
CA ALA A 205 -27.01 -9.23 -4.15
C ALA A 205 -27.35 -10.74 -4.06
N PRO A 206 -26.52 -11.56 -3.38
CA PRO A 206 -25.37 -11.16 -2.57
C PRO A 206 -24.04 -11.08 -3.36
N ALA A 207 -24.07 -11.21 -4.69
CA ALA A 207 -22.84 -11.24 -5.48
C ALA A 207 -22.13 -9.88 -5.48
N PHE A 208 -22.88 -8.79 -5.64
CA PHE A 208 -22.36 -7.42 -5.50
C PHE A 208 -23.46 -6.38 -5.29
N TRP A 209 -23.04 -5.21 -4.81
CA TRP A 209 -23.80 -3.98 -4.67
C TRP A 209 -23.00 -2.85 -5.31
N VAL A 210 -23.68 -1.91 -5.97
CA VAL A 210 -23.07 -0.71 -6.57
C VAL A 210 -23.38 0.48 -5.67
N LEU A 211 -22.34 1.18 -5.23
CA LEU A 211 -22.47 2.42 -4.48
C LEU A 211 -21.89 3.59 -5.29
N ALA A 212 -22.35 4.80 -4.99
CA ALA A 212 -21.81 6.04 -5.54
C ALA A 212 -21.37 6.98 -4.42
N ASP A 213 -20.28 7.71 -4.64
CA ASP A 213 -19.91 8.87 -3.82
C ASP A 213 -20.84 10.06 -4.12
N PRO A 214 -20.80 11.15 -3.31
CA PRO A 214 -21.61 12.35 -3.55
C PRO A 214 -21.44 13.01 -4.94
N GLN A 215 -20.31 12.77 -5.59
CA GLN A 215 -20.02 13.25 -6.94
C GLN A 215 -20.30 12.17 -7.99
N GLY A 216 -21.09 11.14 -7.66
CA GLY A 216 -21.57 10.13 -8.60
C GLY A 216 -20.55 9.10 -9.08
N ASN A 217 -19.32 9.09 -8.54
CA ASN A 217 -18.33 8.06 -8.88
C ASN A 217 -18.73 6.74 -8.25
N ARG A 218 -18.73 5.66 -9.04
CA ARG A 218 -19.25 4.36 -8.63
C ARG A 218 -18.15 3.36 -8.30
N ALA A 219 -18.41 2.54 -7.30
CA ALA A 219 -17.61 1.36 -6.96
C ALA A 219 -18.53 0.24 -6.46
N CYS A 220 -18.05 -0.99 -6.53
CA CYS A 220 -18.81 -2.16 -6.10
C CYS A 220 -18.20 -2.77 -4.84
N LEU A 221 -19.07 -3.12 -3.89
CA LEU A 221 -18.75 -4.11 -2.87
C LEU A 221 -19.18 -5.47 -3.41
N THR A 222 -18.28 -6.44 -3.35
CA THR A 222 -18.50 -7.76 -3.93
C THR A 222 -18.23 -8.85 -2.90
N THR A 223 -18.97 -9.95 -2.97
CA THR A 223 -18.68 -11.15 -2.17
C THR A 223 -18.47 -12.36 -3.08
N TRP A 224 -18.07 -13.48 -2.48
CA TRP A 224 -17.99 -14.75 -3.18
C TRP A 224 -19.34 -15.46 -3.36
N GLN A 225 -20.38 -15.04 -2.65
CA GLN A 225 -21.70 -15.65 -2.68
C GLN A 225 -22.44 -15.30 -3.98
N GLY A 226 -23.41 -16.14 -4.39
CA GLY A 226 -24.27 -15.84 -5.54
C GLY A 226 -23.58 -15.84 -6.91
N ARG A 227 -22.33 -16.33 -7.00
CA ARG A 227 -21.52 -16.35 -8.23
C ARG A 227 -21.36 -17.73 -8.86
N GLU A 228 -21.94 -18.77 -8.26
CA GLU A 228 -21.96 -20.10 -8.87
C GLU A 228 -22.76 -20.06 -10.18
N PRO A 229 -22.30 -20.71 -11.25
CA PRO A 229 -23.08 -20.83 -12.47
C PRO A 229 -24.42 -21.49 -12.14
N GLN A 230 -25.53 -20.82 -12.43
CA GLN A 230 -26.82 -21.50 -12.50
C GLN A 230 -26.70 -22.52 -13.63
N GLY A 231 -26.80 -23.80 -13.29
CA GLY A 231 -26.28 -24.92 -14.07
C GLY A 231 -26.54 -24.88 -15.58
N VAL A 232 -25.55 -25.36 -16.34
CA VAL A 232 -25.70 -25.78 -17.74
C VAL A 232 -26.46 -27.09 -17.81
#